data_AF-A0A970RNN4-F1
#
_entry.id   AF-A0A970RNN4-F1
#
_cell.length_a   1.000
_cell.length_b   1.000
_cell.length_c   1.000
_cell.angle_alpha   90.00
_cell.angle_beta   90.00
_cell.angle_gamma   90.00
#
_symmetry.space_group_name_H-M   'P 1'
#
loop_
_entity.id
_entity.type
_entity.pdbx_description
1 polymer ?
#
loop_
_entity_poly.entity_id
_entity_poly.type
_entity_poly.pdbx_seq_one_letter_code
_entity_poly.pdbx_strand_id
1 'polypeptide(L)'
;PQNIMVKVDWNGDGKVDTIKREIADASAGRPQVIRYTDGKSGKTTDITERIDGQYLSDNVMLLSDGTDNQPALVDCYDVASSDYEVFIYTFDPVKIVSLEVIHNAAFVYEDGELFIDTNSFLFGNLSGHRTPVLYDGKTLVNDPDAREIWWKEALSTKKEGGLSRYFTYTLTEIPVEKKVSGGFEKGVVPSGVAVFPQYYYWDDDNAGITGYVHFLLADGTECRSEFEYDTEYDNYWFGNDPQWELFYTPWAG
;
A
#
# COMPACT_ATOMS: atom_id res chain seq x y z
N PRO A 1 25.48 -6.06 3.21
CA PRO A 1 24.70 -5.75 4.43
C PRO A 1 23.99 -4.40 4.32
N GLN A 2 22.66 -4.45 4.30
CA GLN A 2 21.81 -3.27 4.43
C GLN A 2 21.41 -3.15 5.89
N ASN A 3 21.55 -1.95 6.44
CA ASN A 3 21.19 -1.66 7.81
C ASN A 3 20.22 -0.49 7.83
N ILE A 4 19.00 -0.73 8.29
CA ILE A 4 18.05 0.34 8.60
C ILE A 4 18.28 0.71 10.07
N MET A 5 18.45 2.00 10.34
CA MET A 5 18.64 2.51 11.70
C MET A 5 17.66 3.64 11.97
N VAL A 6 16.74 3.41 12.90
CA VAL A 6 15.81 4.43 13.39
C VAL A 6 16.31 4.92 14.74
N LYS A 7 16.38 6.25 14.89
CA LYS A 7 16.77 6.92 16.14
C LYS A 7 15.61 7.77 16.61
N VAL A 8 15.03 7.40 17.74
CA VAL A 8 13.85 8.06 18.30
C VAL A 8 13.80 7.79 19.81
N ASP A 9 13.28 8.74 20.59
CA ASP A 9 12.91 8.49 21.98
C ASP A 9 11.63 7.64 21.99
N TRP A 10 11.80 6.31 21.95
CA TRP A 10 10.68 5.40 21.68
C TRP A 10 9.90 5.09 22.96
N ASN A 11 10.63 5.00 24.08
CA ASN A 11 10.04 4.74 25.39
C ASN A 11 9.55 6.01 26.10
N GLY A 12 9.87 7.20 25.61
CA GLY A 12 9.41 8.50 26.12
C GLY A 12 10.17 8.99 27.37
N ASP A 13 11.41 8.54 27.58
CA ASP A 13 12.21 8.91 28.77
C ASP A 13 13.13 10.12 28.56
N GLY A 14 13.06 10.76 27.40
CA GLY A 14 13.88 11.89 27.01
C GLY A 14 15.26 11.51 26.48
N LYS A 15 15.54 10.24 26.22
CA LYS A 15 16.78 9.75 25.60
C LYS A 15 16.50 9.05 24.28
N VAL A 16 17.40 9.28 23.33
CA VAL A 16 17.28 8.70 21.99
C VAL A 16 17.62 7.22 22.04
N ASP A 17 16.64 6.38 21.76
CA ASP A 17 16.80 4.95 21.55
C ASP A 17 17.26 4.65 20.12
N THR A 18 17.64 3.40 19.86
CA THR A 18 17.97 2.93 18.51
C THR A 18 17.24 1.62 18.20
N ILE A 19 16.49 1.60 17.09
CA ILE A 19 16.01 0.36 16.45
C ILE A 19 16.88 0.11 15.22
N LYS A 20 17.56 -1.02 15.18
CA LYS A 20 18.45 -1.42 14.08
C LYS A 20 17.96 -2.71 13.44
N ARG A 21 17.77 -2.71 12.12
CA ARG A 21 17.60 -3.92 11.32
C ARG A 21 18.89 -4.22 10.58
N GLU A 22 19.32 -5.47 10.62
CA GLU A 22 20.56 -5.92 9.99
C GLU A 22 20.26 -7.06 9.03
N ILE A 23 20.53 -6.82 7.75
CA ILE A 23 20.46 -7.83 6.69
C ILE A 23 21.89 -8.33 6.45
N ALA A 24 22.18 -9.55 6.90
CA ALA A 24 23.52 -10.13 6.80
C ALA A 24 23.94 -10.30 5.32
N ASP A 25 23.03 -10.79 4.48
CA ASP A 25 23.23 -10.98 3.04
C ASP A 25 21.94 -10.61 2.29
N ALA A 26 22.00 -9.56 1.46
CA ALA A 26 20.86 -9.08 0.70
C ALA A 26 20.47 -10.03 -0.47
N SER A 27 21.34 -10.98 -0.83
CA SER A 27 21.13 -11.93 -1.92
C SER A 27 20.54 -13.27 -1.48
N ALA A 28 20.51 -13.55 -0.18
CA ALA A 28 20.05 -14.82 0.39
C ALA A 28 18.79 -14.59 1.25
N GLY A 29 17.60 -14.66 0.64
CA GLY A 29 16.31 -14.92 1.27
C GLY A 29 16.14 -14.60 2.78
N ARG A 30 16.38 -13.34 3.16
CA ARG A 30 15.67 -12.47 4.12
C ARG A 30 15.52 -12.72 5.65
N PRO A 31 16.29 -13.52 6.43
CA PRO A 31 16.24 -13.32 7.88
C PRO A 31 16.91 -11.99 8.26
N GLN A 32 16.11 -10.98 8.66
CA GLN A 32 16.62 -9.75 9.24
C GLN A 32 16.77 -9.92 10.75
N VAL A 33 17.84 -9.36 11.34
CA VAL A 33 17.96 -9.28 12.80
C VAL A 33 17.59 -7.88 13.27
N ILE A 34 16.65 -7.79 14.21
CA ILE A 34 16.12 -6.53 14.71
C ILE A 34 16.54 -6.35 16.17
N ARG A 35 17.22 -5.24 16.45
CA ARG A 35 17.73 -4.91 17.78
C ARG A 35 17.22 -3.57 18.25
N TYR A 36 16.73 -3.53 19.49
CA TYR A 36 16.43 -2.30 20.22
C TYR A 36 17.53 -2.00 21.22
N THR A 37 18.04 -0.78 21.22
CA THR A 37 18.97 -0.26 22.21
C THR A 37 18.33 0.91 22.94
N ASP A 38 18.11 0.74 24.25
CA ASP A 38 17.64 1.79 25.14
C ASP A 38 18.74 2.87 25.31
N GLY A 39 18.40 4.12 24.98
CA GLY A 39 19.31 5.26 24.99
C GLY A 39 19.77 5.68 26.37
N LYS A 40 18.99 5.40 27.42
CA LYS A 40 19.31 5.73 28.80
C LYS A 40 20.17 4.68 29.46
N SER A 41 19.82 3.40 29.31
CA SER A 41 20.55 2.30 29.94
C SER A 41 21.69 1.75 29.09
N GLY A 42 21.66 1.97 27.78
CA GLY A 42 22.57 1.36 26.80
C GLY A 42 22.30 -0.13 26.55
N LYS A 43 21.26 -0.70 27.17
CA LYS A 43 20.93 -2.11 27.04
C LYS A 43 20.42 -2.39 25.63
N THR A 44 21.04 -3.34 24.95
CA THR A 44 20.59 -3.86 23.65
C THR A 44 19.82 -5.15 23.83
N THR A 45 18.65 -5.25 23.21
CA THR A 45 17.78 -6.42 23.22
C THR A 45 17.45 -6.85 21.81
N ASP A 46 17.59 -8.14 21.52
CA ASP A 46 17.11 -8.74 20.27
C ASP A 46 15.58 -8.87 20.33
N ILE A 47 14.90 -8.31 19.35
CA ILE A 47 13.44 -8.28 19.24
C ILE A 47 12.95 -8.94 17.94
N THR A 48 13.82 -9.68 17.24
CA THR A 48 13.51 -10.29 15.94
C THR A 48 12.29 -11.19 15.98
N GLU A 49 12.20 -12.09 16.96
CA GLU A 49 11.07 -13.02 17.12
C GLU A 49 9.76 -12.32 17.54
N ARG A 50 9.82 -11.05 17.96
CA ARG A 50 8.64 -10.28 18.38
C ARG A 50 7.93 -9.59 17.21
N ILE A 51 8.60 -9.52 16.06
CA ILE A 51 8.17 -8.78 14.86
C ILE A 51 8.10 -9.73 13.63
N ASP A 52 8.45 -11.00 13.79
CA ASP A 52 8.56 -11.99 12.71
C ASP A 52 9.42 -11.50 11.52
N GLY A 53 10.69 -11.20 11.80
CA GLY A 53 11.60 -10.48 10.89
C GLY A 53 12.07 -11.21 9.61
N GLN A 54 11.33 -12.21 9.12
CA GLN A 54 11.77 -13.05 7.99
C GLN A 54 11.56 -12.44 6.60
N TYR A 55 10.72 -11.40 6.45
CA TYR A 55 10.37 -10.88 5.11
C TYR A 55 10.24 -9.35 5.01
N LEU A 56 10.66 -8.61 6.03
CA LEU A 56 10.42 -7.17 6.11
C LEU A 56 10.98 -6.41 4.91
N SER A 57 10.32 -5.29 4.61
CA SER A 57 10.73 -4.37 3.56
C SER A 57 12.06 -3.70 3.89
N ASP A 58 12.63 -3.06 2.87
CA ASP A 58 13.85 -2.27 2.97
C ASP A 58 13.60 -0.86 3.52
N ASN A 59 12.37 -0.56 3.93
CA ASN A 59 11.96 0.75 4.43
C ASN A 59 11.27 0.64 5.80
N VAL A 60 11.24 1.76 6.51
CA VAL A 60 10.46 1.92 7.74
C VAL A 60 9.97 3.35 7.82
N MET A 61 8.69 3.51 8.14
CA MET A 61 8.14 4.83 8.40
C MET A 61 8.06 5.04 9.91
N LEU A 62 8.53 6.20 10.35
CA LEU A 62 8.37 6.66 11.72
C LEU A 62 7.16 7.59 11.78
N LEU A 63 6.14 7.18 12.52
CA LEU A 63 4.93 7.97 12.74
C LEU A 63 4.99 8.63 14.11
N SER A 64 4.79 9.95 14.14
CA SER A 64 4.64 10.73 15.38
C SER A 64 3.33 11.50 15.27
N ASP A 65 2.45 11.34 16.26
CA ASP A 65 1.13 11.98 16.27
C ASP A 65 1.17 13.48 16.66
N GLY A 66 2.37 14.06 16.80
CA GLY A 66 2.55 15.46 17.19
C GLY A 66 2.08 15.80 18.61
N THR A 67 1.66 14.82 19.41
CA THR A 67 1.09 14.99 20.75
C THR A 67 1.84 14.22 21.83
N ASP A 68 3.18 14.30 21.90
CA ASP A 68 4.03 13.69 22.96
C ASP A 68 3.81 12.17 23.22
N ASN A 69 2.96 11.51 22.44
CA ASN A 69 2.59 10.12 22.55
C ASN A 69 3.58 9.31 21.71
N GLN A 70 3.89 8.13 22.22
CA GLN A 70 5.01 7.31 21.77
C GLN A 70 5.02 7.12 20.25
N PRO A 71 6.17 7.34 19.59
CA PRO A 71 6.27 7.17 18.15
C PRO A 71 6.02 5.71 17.75
N ALA A 72 5.35 5.51 16.63
CA ALA A 72 5.09 4.21 16.05
C ALA A 72 6.00 3.96 14.85
N LEU A 73 6.37 2.69 14.64
CA LEU A 73 7.07 2.26 13.43
C LEU A 73 6.11 1.48 12.56
N VAL A 74 5.93 1.94 11.33
CA VAL A 74 5.11 1.27 10.31
C VAL A 74 6.04 0.58 9.33
N ASP A 75 5.74 -0.68 9.07
CA ASP A 75 6.59 -1.58 8.31
C ASP A 75 5.73 -2.59 7.56
N CYS A 76 6.28 -3.22 6.53
CA CYS A 76 5.53 -4.21 5.75
C CYS A 76 6.41 -5.37 5.32
N TYR A 77 5.79 -6.52 5.05
CA TYR A 77 6.43 -7.61 4.34
C TYR A 77 5.52 -8.19 3.26
N ASP A 78 6.16 -8.73 2.22
CA ASP A 78 5.49 -9.41 1.11
C ASP A 78 5.17 -10.85 1.54
N VAL A 79 3.89 -11.20 1.56
CA VAL A 79 3.36 -12.50 2.00
C VAL A 79 3.14 -13.47 0.82
N ALA A 80 3.69 -13.13 -0.37
CA ALA A 80 3.45 -13.72 -1.69
C ALA A 80 2.21 -13.14 -2.39
N SER A 81 2.22 -13.17 -3.74
CA SER A 81 1.12 -12.66 -4.58
C SER A 81 0.73 -11.20 -4.29
N SER A 82 1.72 -10.33 -4.01
CA SER A 82 1.51 -8.91 -3.70
C SER A 82 0.56 -8.65 -2.53
N ASP A 83 0.32 -9.66 -1.69
CA ASP A 83 -0.27 -9.47 -0.37
C ASP A 83 0.81 -8.84 0.51
N TYR A 84 0.54 -7.64 0.99
CA TYR A 84 1.41 -6.99 1.97
C TYR A 84 0.73 -7.07 3.34
N GLU A 85 1.45 -7.63 4.30
CA GLU A 85 1.10 -7.46 5.70
C GLU A 85 1.84 -6.25 6.22
N VAL A 86 1.06 -5.26 6.66
CA VAL A 86 1.61 -4.13 7.39
C VAL A 86 1.49 -4.43 8.85
N PHE A 87 2.54 -4.11 9.58
CA PHE A 87 2.54 -4.20 11.02
C PHE A 87 3.07 -2.90 11.59
N ILE A 88 2.41 -2.48 12.66
CA ILE A 88 2.76 -1.32 13.45
C ILE A 88 3.33 -1.85 14.73
N TYR A 89 4.46 -1.29 15.15
CA TYR A 89 4.95 -1.56 16.48
C TYR A 89 5.29 -0.31 17.26
N THR A 90 4.97 -0.42 18.54
CA THR A 90 5.07 0.65 19.54
C THR A 90 5.80 0.12 20.75
N PHE A 91 6.34 1.03 21.57
CA PHE A 91 7.03 0.62 22.77
C PHE A 91 6.06 0.06 23.82
N ASP A 92 6.31 -1.17 24.28
CA ASP A 92 5.62 -1.76 25.42
C ASP A 92 6.61 -1.89 26.58
N PRO A 93 6.36 -1.31 27.78
CA PRO A 93 7.33 -1.35 28.88
C PRO A 93 7.60 -2.77 29.43
N VAL A 94 6.74 -3.74 29.14
CA VAL A 94 6.85 -5.14 29.57
C VAL A 94 7.44 -6.00 28.44
N LYS A 95 6.89 -5.88 27.23
CA LYS A 95 7.26 -6.71 26.07
C LYS A 95 8.32 -6.07 25.19
N ILE A 96 8.74 -4.82 25.46
CA ILE A 96 9.52 -3.91 24.60
C ILE A 96 8.77 -3.52 23.32
N VAL A 97 8.00 -4.43 22.76
CA VAL A 97 7.24 -4.26 21.53
C VAL A 97 5.79 -4.66 21.76
N SER A 98 4.86 -3.76 21.42
CA SER A 98 3.48 -4.13 21.07
C SER A 98 3.36 -4.13 19.55
N LEU A 99 2.65 -5.11 18.99
CA LEU A 99 2.49 -5.32 17.55
C LEU A 99 1.00 -5.31 17.21
N GLU A 100 0.63 -4.56 16.19
CA GLU A 100 -0.66 -4.65 15.50
C GLU A 100 -0.40 -5.02 14.05
N VAL A 101 -1.10 -6.05 13.56
CA VAL A 101 -1.00 -6.51 12.16
C VAL A 101 -2.27 -6.08 11.43
N ILE A 102 -2.08 -5.41 10.30
CA ILE A 102 -3.12 -5.01 9.38
C ILE A 102 -2.91 -5.83 8.11
N HIS A 103 -3.82 -6.77 7.88
CA HIS A 103 -3.82 -7.61 6.70
C HIS A 103 -4.29 -6.82 5.47
N ASN A 104 -3.66 -7.09 4.32
CA ASN A 104 -4.04 -6.54 3.01
C ASN A 104 -4.08 -5.01 2.98
N ALA A 105 -3.10 -4.37 3.63
CA ALA A 105 -3.00 -2.92 3.66
C ALA A 105 -1.68 -2.45 3.04
N ALA A 106 -1.74 -1.35 2.31
CA ALA A 106 -0.58 -0.54 1.96
C ALA A 106 -0.72 0.87 2.55
N PHE A 107 0.40 1.58 2.69
CA PHE A 107 0.42 2.93 3.25
C PHE A 107 0.99 3.92 2.25
N VAL A 108 0.40 5.11 2.19
CA VAL A 108 0.87 6.23 1.37
C VAL A 108 0.92 7.48 2.24
N TYR A 109 1.99 8.27 2.11
CA TYR A 109 2.11 9.57 2.77
C TYR A 109 1.98 10.69 1.75
N GLU A 110 0.98 11.54 1.92
CA GLU A 110 0.61 12.54 0.93
C GLU A 110 0.09 13.80 1.63
N ASP A 111 0.60 14.96 1.20
CA ASP A 111 0.17 16.27 1.68
C ASP A 111 0.20 16.42 3.22
N GLY A 112 1.08 15.68 3.89
CA GLY A 112 1.27 15.71 5.35
C GLY A 112 0.45 14.66 6.12
N GLU A 113 -0.38 13.88 5.43
CA GLU A 113 -1.29 12.90 6.01
C GLU A 113 -0.90 11.48 5.61
N LEU A 114 -1.16 10.52 6.50
CA LEU A 114 -0.98 9.10 6.24
C LEU A 114 -2.32 8.49 5.80
N PHE A 115 -2.28 7.69 4.75
CA PHE A 115 -3.44 6.98 4.22
C PHE A 115 -3.21 5.49 4.26
N ILE A 116 -4.26 4.75 4.66
CA ILE A 116 -4.34 3.32 4.40
C ILE A 116 -5.00 3.11 3.05
N ASP A 117 -4.37 2.26 2.26
CA ASP A 117 -4.91 1.62 1.10
C ASP A 117 -5.44 0.23 1.54
N THR A 118 -6.76 0.08 1.60
CA THR A 118 -7.43 -1.20 1.90
C THR A 118 -8.52 -1.47 0.87
N ASN A 119 -8.79 -2.78 0.62
CA ASN A 119 -10.04 -3.32 0.05
C ASN A 119 -10.57 -2.60 -1.19
N SER A 120 -10.13 -2.96 -2.40
CA SER A 120 -10.58 -2.22 -3.59
C SER A 120 -10.51 -2.89 -4.97
N PHE A 121 -11.20 -2.24 -5.92
CA PHE A 121 -11.61 -2.65 -7.28
C PHE A 121 -10.66 -2.24 -8.45
N LEU A 122 -9.35 -2.41 -8.32
CA LEU A 122 -8.44 -2.58 -9.47
C LEU A 122 -7.30 -3.52 -9.08
N PHE A 123 -7.56 -4.80 -9.29
CA PHE A 123 -6.78 -5.70 -10.13
C PHE A 123 -5.26 -5.59 -9.99
N GLY A 124 -4.66 -6.53 -9.25
CA GLY A 124 -3.31 -6.34 -8.71
C GLY A 124 -3.40 -5.76 -7.32
N ASN A 125 -3.96 -6.60 -6.43
CA ASN A 125 -4.32 -6.30 -5.06
C ASN A 125 -4.53 -4.80 -4.75
N LEU A 126 -5.79 -4.39 -4.94
CA LEU A 126 -6.46 -3.22 -4.37
C LEU A 126 -6.22 -1.88 -5.13
N SER A 127 -7.21 -1.40 -5.92
CA SER A 127 -7.34 0.03 -6.29
C SER A 127 -7.66 1.00 -5.15
N GLY A 128 -6.66 1.38 -4.38
CA GLY A 128 -6.89 1.89 -3.04
C GLY A 128 -7.87 3.03 -2.86
N HIS A 129 -9.01 2.79 -2.21
CA HIS A 129 -9.65 3.86 -1.45
C HIS A 129 -8.68 4.30 -0.35
N ARG A 130 -7.97 5.41 -0.57
CA ARG A 130 -7.23 6.07 0.49
C ARG A 130 -8.20 6.59 1.51
N THR A 131 -8.24 5.91 2.64
CA THR A 131 -8.93 6.38 3.82
C THR A 131 -7.86 7.05 4.68
N PRO A 132 -8.02 8.33 5.06
CA PRO A 132 -7.11 8.91 6.04
C PRO A 132 -7.14 8.05 7.29
N VAL A 133 -5.98 7.87 7.90
CA VAL A 133 -5.90 7.09 9.12
C VAL A 133 -5.49 7.92 10.30
N LEU A 134 -6.18 7.67 11.39
CA LEU A 134 -5.87 8.24 12.69
C LEU A 134 -5.15 7.18 13.50
N TYR A 135 -3.96 7.52 13.97
CA TYR A 135 -3.27 6.74 14.97
C TYR A 135 -3.62 7.28 16.35
N ASP A 136 -4.30 6.48 17.18
CA ASP A 136 -4.75 6.90 18.52
C ASP A 136 -3.73 6.62 19.64
N GLY A 137 -2.48 6.29 19.27
CA GLY A 137 -1.44 5.85 20.20
C GLY A 137 -1.47 4.35 20.50
N LYS A 138 -2.44 3.59 19.96
CA LYS A 138 -2.53 2.13 20.11
C LYS A 138 -2.92 1.42 18.84
N THR A 139 -3.82 2.02 18.07
CA THR A 139 -4.42 1.45 16.87
C THR A 139 -4.42 2.44 15.73
N LEU A 140 -4.26 1.94 14.50
CA LEU A 140 -4.65 2.71 13.32
C LEU A 140 -6.11 2.45 13.02
N VAL A 141 -6.90 3.53 12.99
CA VAL A 141 -8.31 3.46 12.64
C VAL A 141 -8.58 4.28 11.38
N ASN A 142 -9.44 3.73 10.52
CA ASN A 142 -9.96 4.43 9.36
C ASN A 142 -10.75 5.66 9.84
N ASP A 143 -10.47 6.84 9.28
CA ASP A 143 -11.34 8.01 9.44
C ASP A 143 -12.65 7.77 8.65
N PRO A 144 -13.79 7.55 9.34
CA PRO A 144 -15.03 7.19 8.67
C PRO A 144 -15.64 8.34 7.85
N ASP A 145 -15.17 9.58 8.05
CA ASP A 145 -15.70 10.80 7.44
C ASP A 145 -15.01 11.15 6.11
N ALA A 146 -13.91 10.47 5.75
CA ALA A 146 -13.13 10.75 4.56
C ALA A 146 -12.95 9.50 3.71
N ARG A 147 -13.60 9.46 2.54
CA ARG A 147 -13.82 8.18 1.85
C ARG A 147 -13.09 7.97 0.52
N GLU A 148 -12.64 9.00 -0.19
CA GLU A 148 -12.14 8.82 -1.56
C GLU A 148 -11.23 9.99 -1.99
N ILE A 149 -9.91 9.80 -1.93
CA ILE A 149 -8.93 10.85 -2.27
C ILE A 149 -8.38 10.68 -3.68
N TRP A 150 -7.91 9.47 -4.05
CA TRP A 150 -7.23 9.27 -5.34
C TRP A 150 -8.11 9.54 -6.56
N TRP A 151 -9.40 9.19 -6.51
CA TRP A 151 -10.35 9.51 -7.58
C TRP A 151 -10.55 10.99 -7.77
N LYS A 152 -10.67 11.72 -6.65
CA LYS A 152 -10.85 13.16 -6.68
C LYS A 152 -9.62 13.84 -7.25
N GLU A 153 -8.44 13.34 -6.91
CA GLU A 153 -7.19 13.86 -7.47
C GLU A 153 -7.01 13.52 -8.95
N ALA A 154 -7.25 12.27 -9.35
CA ALA A 154 -7.20 11.88 -10.76
C ALA A 154 -8.21 12.70 -11.58
N LEU A 155 -9.41 12.93 -11.04
CA LEU A 155 -10.44 13.77 -11.65
C LEU A 155 -10.04 15.25 -11.70
N SER A 156 -9.43 15.80 -10.64
CA SER A 156 -8.96 17.19 -10.60
C SER A 156 -7.83 17.39 -11.61
N THR A 157 -6.85 16.48 -11.63
CA THR A 157 -5.71 16.53 -12.52
C THR A 157 -6.14 16.39 -13.99
N LYS A 158 -7.12 15.53 -14.29
CA LYS A 158 -7.74 15.44 -15.63
C LYS A 158 -8.40 16.76 -16.03
N LYS A 159 -9.16 17.41 -15.13
CA LYS A 159 -9.80 18.72 -15.41
C LYS A 159 -8.77 19.81 -15.71
N GLU A 160 -7.57 19.69 -15.16
CA GLU A 160 -6.45 20.60 -15.37
C GLU A 160 -5.57 20.22 -16.58
N GLY A 161 -5.87 19.10 -17.26
CA GLY A 161 -5.15 18.63 -18.45
C GLY A 161 -3.84 17.88 -18.15
N GLY A 162 -3.65 17.42 -16.92
CA GLY A 162 -2.47 16.66 -16.49
C GLY A 162 -2.74 15.15 -16.35
N LEU A 163 -1.67 14.41 -16.06
CA LEU A 163 -1.73 13.02 -15.57
C LEU A 163 -1.64 13.02 -14.05
N SER A 164 -2.43 12.15 -13.40
CA SER A 164 -2.36 11.95 -11.94
C SER A 164 -0.91 11.70 -11.50
N ARG A 165 -0.50 12.20 -10.32
CA ARG A 165 0.80 11.82 -9.74
C ARG A 165 0.87 10.33 -9.40
N TYR A 166 -0.28 9.67 -9.36
CA TYR A 166 -0.43 8.25 -9.11
C TYR A 166 -0.60 7.47 -10.40
N PHE A 167 0.25 6.47 -10.58
CA PHE A 167 0.16 5.49 -11.64
C PHE A 167 0.42 4.09 -11.08
N THR A 168 -0.11 3.11 -11.76
CA THR A 168 0.20 1.69 -11.59
C THR A 168 0.73 1.18 -12.94
N TYR A 169 1.26 -0.04 -13.03
CA TYR A 169 1.66 -0.61 -14.32
C TYR A 169 1.13 -2.02 -14.50
N THR A 170 0.87 -2.38 -15.75
CA THR A 170 0.39 -3.72 -16.12
C THR A 170 1.46 -4.78 -15.81
N LEU A 171 1.08 -5.87 -15.15
CA LEU A 171 1.98 -7.02 -14.96
C LEU A 171 1.99 -7.94 -16.18
N THR A 172 0.87 -8.01 -16.88
CA THR A 172 0.65 -8.85 -18.07
C THR A 172 0.07 -8.01 -19.21
N GLU A 173 -0.08 -8.60 -20.39
CA GLU A 173 -0.83 -7.93 -21.47
C GLU A 173 -2.32 -7.93 -21.11
N ILE A 174 -2.98 -6.78 -21.24
CA ILE A 174 -4.39 -6.63 -20.86
C ILE A 174 -5.26 -6.29 -22.08
N PRO A 175 -6.39 -6.99 -22.30
CA PRO A 175 -7.37 -6.58 -23.28
C PRO A 175 -8.09 -5.32 -22.78
N VAL A 176 -8.24 -4.33 -23.66
CA VAL A 176 -8.88 -3.05 -23.32
C VAL A 176 -9.79 -2.58 -24.44
N GLU A 177 -10.59 -1.57 -24.17
CA GLU A 177 -11.23 -0.75 -25.18
C GLU A 177 -10.69 0.68 -25.11
N LYS A 178 -10.11 1.15 -26.22
CA LYS A 178 -9.53 2.49 -26.35
C LYS A 178 -10.60 3.48 -26.79
N LYS A 179 -10.65 4.65 -26.15
CA LYS A 179 -11.56 5.73 -26.52
C LYS A 179 -11.18 6.29 -27.89
N VAL A 180 -12.16 6.35 -28.78
CA VAL A 180 -12.07 6.96 -30.11
C VAL A 180 -13.21 7.94 -30.33
N SER A 181 -13.19 8.71 -31.42
CA SER A 181 -14.19 9.75 -31.70
C SER A 181 -15.64 9.24 -31.77
N GLY A 182 -15.84 7.94 -31.99
CA GLY A 182 -17.15 7.29 -32.09
C GLY A 182 -17.52 6.38 -30.92
N GLY A 183 -16.70 6.28 -29.87
CA GLY A 183 -16.95 5.36 -28.76
C GLY A 183 -15.69 4.69 -28.27
N PHE A 184 -15.69 3.35 -28.28
CA PHE A 184 -14.60 2.52 -27.79
C PHE A 184 -14.28 1.43 -28.81
N GLU A 185 -12.99 1.16 -29.03
CA GLU A 185 -12.50 0.13 -29.94
C GLU A 185 -11.58 -0.85 -29.20
N LYS A 186 -11.68 -2.14 -29.52
CA LYS A 186 -10.85 -3.18 -28.90
C LYS A 186 -9.36 -2.94 -29.13
N GLY A 187 -8.57 -3.17 -28.11
CA GLY A 187 -7.12 -3.08 -28.13
C GLY A 187 -6.47 -3.92 -27.04
N VAL A 188 -5.15 -3.80 -26.94
CA VAL A 188 -4.34 -4.43 -25.90
C VAL A 188 -3.36 -3.39 -25.35
N VAL A 189 -3.15 -3.39 -24.04
CA VAL A 189 -2.04 -2.66 -23.39
C VAL A 189 -0.99 -3.70 -23.00
N PRO A 190 0.26 -3.59 -23.48
CA PRO A 190 1.33 -4.52 -23.12
C PRO A 190 1.64 -4.52 -21.62
N SER A 191 2.31 -5.58 -21.14
CA SER A 191 2.93 -5.62 -19.80
C SER A 191 3.98 -4.51 -19.63
N GLY A 192 4.12 -4.00 -18.40
CA GLY A 192 5.07 -2.97 -18.01
C GLY A 192 4.67 -1.55 -18.39
N VAL A 193 3.44 -1.33 -18.87
CA VAL A 193 2.95 -0.02 -19.27
C VAL A 193 2.31 0.68 -18.08
N ALA A 194 2.78 1.89 -17.79
CA ALA A 194 2.16 2.76 -16.79
C ALA A 194 0.75 3.16 -17.22
N VAL A 195 -0.20 2.96 -16.31
CA VAL A 195 -1.59 3.36 -16.43
C VAL A 195 -1.95 4.26 -15.24
N PHE A 196 -2.86 5.19 -15.49
CA PHE A 196 -3.34 6.17 -14.53
C PHE A 196 -4.84 5.92 -14.35
N PRO A 197 -5.24 5.13 -13.34
CA PRO A 197 -6.64 4.86 -13.05
C PRO A 197 -7.44 6.16 -12.91
N GLN A 198 -8.65 6.18 -13.47
CA GLN A 198 -9.54 7.34 -13.39
C GLN A 198 -10.76 7.03 -12.55
N TYR A 199 -11.52 6.02 -12.97
CA TYR A 199 -12.72 5.58 -12.27
C TYR A 199 -13.18 4.19 -12.72
N TYR A 200 -14.10 3.57 -11.98
CA TYR A 200 -14.82 2.36 -12.32
C TYR A 200 -16.31 2.58 -12.04
N TYR A 201 -17.15 1.78 -12.68
CA TYR A 201 -18.55 1.66 -12.34
C TYR A 201 -18.99 0.21 -12.49
N TRP A 202 -20.01 -0.15 -11.73
CA TRP A 202 -20.72 -1.41 -11.88
C TRP A 202 -21.74 -1.30 -13.00
N ASP A 203 -21.92 -2.37 -13.76
CA ASP A 203 -23.02 -2.45 -14.70
C ASP A 203 -24.34 -2.46 -13.93
N ASP A 204 -25.28 -1.57 -14.32
CA ASP A 204 -26.55 -1.38 -13.61
C ASP A 204 -27.36 -2.69 -13.48
N ASP A 205 -27.27 -3.56 -14.48
CA ASP A 205 -28.01 -4.83 -14.54
C ASP A 205 -27.35 -5.96 -13.73
N ASN A 206 -26.06 -5.85 -13.39
CA ASN A 206 -25.25 -6.88 -12.73
C ASN A 206 -24.35 -6.28 -11.63
N ALA A 207 -24.89 -5.34 -10.86
CA ALA A 207 -24.10 -4.64 -9.86
C ALA A 207 -23.49 -5.60 -8.83
N GLY A 208 -22.17 -5.48 -8.61
CA GLY A 208 -21.42 -6.39 -7.76
C GLY A 208 -20.96 -7.67 -8.46
N ILE A 209 -21.17 -7.82 -9.77
CA ILE A 209 -20.72 -8.97 -10.56
C ILE A 209 -19.92 -8.50 -11.78
N THR A 210 -20.39 -7.53 -12.56
CA THR A 210 -19.66 -7.04 -13.74
C THR A 210 -19.58 -5.52 -13.77
N GLY A 211 -18.50 -4.98 -14.32
CA GLY A 211 -18.33 -3.54 -14.47
C GLY A 211 -17.20 -3.15 -15.40
N TYR A 212 -16.95 -1.85 -15.47
CA TYR A 212 -15.86 -1.28 -16.26
C TYR A 212 -14.96 -0.44 -15.40
N VAL A 213 -13.66 -0.53 -15.68
CA VAL A 213 -12.66 0.39 -15.17
C VAL A 213 -12.07 1.23 -16.28
N HIS A 214 -11.96 2.53 -16.05
CA HIS A 214 -11.41 3.55 -16.92
C HIS A 214 -10.07 4.05 -16.40
N PHE A 215 -9.09 4.18 -17.30
CA PHE A 215 -7.74 4.63 -17.01
C PHE A 215 -7.13 5.38 -18.21
N LEU A 216 -6.10 6.18 -17.96
CA LEU A 216 -5.27 6.78 -19.00
C LEU A 216 -3.96 6.02 -19.15
N LEU A 217 -3.38 6.04 -20.34
CA LEU A 217 -1.97 5.76 -20.55
C LEU A 217 -1.13 7.04 -20.41
N ALA A 218 0.19 6.89 -20.28
CA ALA A 218 1.11 8.02 -20.19
C ALA A 218 1.07 8.98 -21.40
N ASP A 219 0.59 8.52 -22.55
CA ASP A 219 0.38 9.36 -23.75
C ASP A 219 -0.97 10.08 -23.77
N GLY A 220 -1.79 9.94 -22.71
CA GLY A 220 -3.12 10.53 -22.60
C GLY A 220 -4.23 9.71 -23.25
N THR A 221 -3.92 8.53 -23.82
CA THR A 221 -4.94 7.63 -24.36
C THR A 221 -5.88 7.17 -23.25
N GLU A 222 -7.18 7.41 -23.42
CA GLU A 222 -8.21 6.89 -22.52
C GLU A 222 -8.58 5.46 -22.91
N CYS A 223 -8.51 4.57 -21.94
CA CYS A 223 -8.81 3.15 -22.06
C CYS A 223 -9.86 2.76 -21.02
N ARG A 224 -10.59 1.68 -21.30
CA ARG A 224 -11.34 0.96 -20.28
C ARG A 224 -11.14 -0.54 -20.39
N SER A 225 -11.32 -1.26 -19.30
CA SER A 225 -11.41 -2.72 -19.30
C SER A 225 -12.68 -3.14 -18.60
N GLU A 226 -13.35 -4.14 -19.17
CA GLU A 226 -14.40 -4.88 -18.48
C GLU A 226 -13.76 -5.77 -17.41
N PHE A 227 -14.48 -5.99 -16.32
CA PHE A 227 -14.11 -6.92 -15.27
C PHE A 227 -15.34 -7.68 -14.76
N GLU A 228 -15.10 -8.91 -14.30
CA GLU A 228 -16.08 -9.69 -13.56
C GLU A 228 -15.54 -9.99 -12.16
N TYR A 229 -16.41 -9.98 -11.15
CA TYR A 229 -16.10 -10.30 -9.76
C TYR A 229 -16.76 -11.61 -9.35
N ASP A 230 -15.94 -12.55 -8.93
CA ASP A 230 -16.34 -13.84 -8.42
C ASP A 230 -16.49 -13.77 -6.90
N THR A 231 -17.74 -13.70 -6.45
CA THR A 231 -18.09 -13.63 -5.03
C THR A 231 -17.75 -14.89 -4.23
N GLU A 232 -17.56 -16.05 -4.88
CA GLU A 232 -17.24 -17.31 -4.20
C GLU A 232 -15.76 -17.36 -3.80
N TYR A 233 -14.89 -16.82 -4.65
CA TYR A 233 -13.43 -16.86 -4.47
C TYR A 233 -12.81 -15.50 -4.16
N ASP A 234 -13.61 -14.44 -4.08
CA ASP A 234 -13.15 -13.05 -3.91
C ASP A 234 -12.06 -12.70 -4.95
N ASN A 235 -12.35 -12.98 -6.23
CA ASN A 235 -11.39 -12.86 -7.32
C ASN A 235 -11.99 -12.12 -8.52
N TYR A 236 -11.12 -11.59 -9.38
CA TYR A 236 -11.50 -10.82 -10.54
C TYR A 236 -11.04 -11.45 -11.85
N TRP A 237 -11.87 -11.26 -12.88
CA TRP A 237 -11.64 -11.78 -14.21
C TRP A 237 -11.57 -10.66 -15.24
N PHE A 238 -10.60 -10.77 -16.15
CA PHE A 238 -10.39 -9.85 -17.26
C PHE A 238 -10.53 -10.60 -18.56
N GLY A 239 -11.72 -10.54 -19.15
CA GLY A 239 -12.08 -11.50 -20.19
C GLY A 239 -12.14 -12.90 -19.59
N ASN A 240 -11.32 -13.84 -20.10
CA ASN A 240 -11.39 -15.26 -19.71
C ASN A 240 -10.30 -15.70 -18.72
N ASP A 241 -9.44 -14.79 -18.26
CA ASP A 241 -8.32 -15.13 -17.39
C ASP A 241 -8.58 -14.61 -15.97
N PRO A 242 -8.46 -15.47 -14.93
CA PRO A 242 -8.54 -15.03 -13.54
C PRO A 242 -7.26 -14.25 -13.23
N GLN A 243 -7.42 -12.99 -12.82
CA GLN A 243 -6.30 -12.11 -12.53
C GLN A 243 -6.27 -11.84 -11.03
N TRP A 244 -5.45 -12.64 -10.33
CA TRP A 244 -5.03 -12.32 -8.97
C TRP A 244 -4.29 -10.98 -8.96
N GLU A 245 -3.49 -10.71 -10.02
CA GLU A 245 -2.70 -9.50 -10.13
C GLU A 245 -2.62 -8.92 -11.55
N LEU A 246 -3.33 -7.82 -11.81
CA LEU A 246 -3.30 -7.15 -13.13
C LEU A 246 -2.37 -5.93 -13.17
N PHE A 247 -2.37 -5.14 -12.10
CA PHE A 247 -1.66 -3.87 -11.99
C PHE A 247 -0.81 -3.82 -10.71
N TYR A 248 0.47 -3.43 -10.80
CA TYR A 248 1.29 -3.28 -9.60
C TYR A 248 1.46 -1.81 -9.21
N THR A 249 1.04 -1.49 -7.99
CA THR A 249 1.29 -0.19 -7.37
C THR A 249 2.66 -0.24 -6.68
N PRO A 250 3.68 0.48 -7.18
CA PRO A 250 4.90 0.66 -6.39
C PRO A 250 4.53 1.38 -5.10
N TRP A 251 5.18 1.03 -3.99
CA TRP A 251 5.18 1.79 -2.73
C TRP A 251 5.12 3.28 -3.08
N ALA A 252 3.95 3.90 -2.92
CA ALA A 252 3.74 5.23 -3.49
C ALA A 252 4.72 6.15 -2.79
N GLY A 253 5.66 6.70 -3.57
CA GLY A 253 6.80 7.44 -3.08
C GLY A 253 6.43 8.66 -2.25
#